data_AF-A0A4D6WX38-F1
#
_entry.id   AF-A0A4D6WX38-F1
#
_cell.length_a   1.000
_cell.length_b   1.000
_cell.length_c   1.000
_cell.angle_alpha   90.00
_cell.angle_beta   90.00
_cell.angle_gamma   90.00
#
_symmetry.space_group_name_H-M   'P 1'
#
loop_
_entity.id
_entity.type
_entity.pdbx_description
1 polymer ?
#
loop_
_entity_poly.entity_id
_entity_poly.type
_entity_poly.pdbx_seq_one_letter_code
_entity_poly.pdbx_strand_id
1 'polypeptide(L)'
;MSQKLNSNLEVSKKMNELELSILLKQQLSLIQEIFSYGLVGQEALLDLLISRRILTKVHISCLDGFLFQILYSSNFHVIQQGLKHYFPNGLIEFESSLDLEYRNLQNLLQNYRYQEADRLTQKKLCKLVGLDDNNQRDWLYFTDVPMIPSDDLLMIDLLWKIYSREKFGFSKQRQIWLANNCNWNRLWQNIGWISKSQTLRYPNEFNWSLNAPSGHLPLFNQLRGVQVLSALFNHIAWTN
;
A
#
# COMPACT_ATOMS: atom_id res chain seq x y z
N MET A 1 8.50 -4.55 -39.55
CA MET A 1 7.51 -3.44 -39.60
C MET A 1 6.09 -3.91 -39.25
N SER A 2 5.60 -5.02 -39.80
CA SER A 2 4.27 -5.57 -39.53
C SER A 2 4.02 -5.93 -38.05
N GLN A 3 4.99 -6.56 -37.37
CA GLN A 3 4.82 -7.02 -35.99
C GLN A 3 4.71 -5.86 -34.99
N LYS A 4 5.51 -4.79 -35.15
CA LYS A 4 5.46 -3.58 -34.31
C LYS A 4 4.15 -2.81 -34.52
N LEU A 5 3.66 -2.72 -35.75
CA LEU A 5 2.37 -2.09 -36.07
C LEU A 5 1.20 -2.85 -35.42
N ASN A 6 1.27 -4.19 -35.44
CA ASN A 6 0.26 -5.04 -34.80
C ASN A 6 0.27 -4.88 -33.27
N SER A 7 1.45 -4.84 -32.64
CA SER A 7 1.58 -4.58 -31.19
C SER A 7 1.02 -3.22 -30.80
N ASN A 8 1.29 -2.17 -31.57
CA ASN A 8 0.73 -0.82 -31.30
C ASN A 8 -0.80 -0.81 -31.35
N LEU A 9 -1.40 -1.48 -32.34
CA LEU A 9 -2.86 -1.54 -32.48
C LEU A 9 -3.49 -2.29 -31.31
N GLU A 10 -2.91 -3.43 -30.91
CA GLU A 10 -3.41 -4.22 -29.77
C GLU A 10 -3.27 -3.48 -28.44
N VAL A 11 -2.15 -2.78 -28.22
CA VAL A 11 -1.97 -1.92 -27.03
C VAL A 11 -3.04 -0.83 -27.02
N SER A 12 -3.27 -0.12 -28.13
CA SER A 12 -4.29 0.94 -28.19
C SER A 12 -5.70 0.42 -27.87
N LYS A 13 -6.10 -0.75 -28.40
CA LYS A 13 -7.39 -1.36 -28.05
C LYS A 13 -7.50 -1.66 -26.55
N LYS A 14 -6.47 -2.25 -25.96
CA LYS A 14 -6.46 -2.61 -24.53
C LYS A 14 -6.41 -1.39 -23.62
N MET A 15 -5.74 -0.32 -24.03
CA MET A 15 -5.76 0.96 -23.32
C MET A 15 -7.18 1.55 -23.28
N ASN A 16 -7.90 1.52 -24.40
CA ASN A 16 -9.30 1.95 -24.43
C ASN A 16 -10.19 1.08 -23.52
N GLU A 17 -9.98 -0.24 -23.49
CA GLU A 17 -10.69 -1.13 -22.58
C GLU A 17 -10.38 -0.82 -21.10
N LEU A 18 -9.12 -0.52 -20.79
CA LEU A 18 -8.67 -0.16 -19.44
C LEU A 18 -9.35 1.13 -18.95
N GLU A 19 -9.48 2.14 -19.81
CA GLU A 19 -10.16 3.40 -19.49
C GLU A 19 -11.66 3.23 -19.27
N LEU A 20 -12.31 2.31 -20.00
CA LEU A 20 -13.74 2.02 -19.87
C LEU A 20 -14.06 1.06 -18.71
N SER A 21 -13.09 0.31 -18.21
CA SER A 21 -13.31 -0.68 -17.15
C SER A 21 -13.51 -0.02 -15.78
N ILE A 22 -14.57 -0.43 -15.08
CA ILE A 22 -14.91 0.03 -13.73
C ILE A 22 -14.37 -0.94 -12.66
N LEU A 23 -14.11 -2.20 -13.03
CA LEU A 23 -13.71 -3.25 -12.11
C LEU A 23 -12.19 -3.29 -11.95
N LEU A 24 -11.71 -2.98 -10.74
CA LEU A 24 -10.27 -2.98 -10.42
C LEU A 24 -9.58 -4.28 -10.86
N LYS A 25 -10.17 -5.45 -10.61
CA LYS A 25 -9.58 -6.74 -11.01
C LYS A 25 -9.31 -6.82 -12.52
N GLN A 26 -10.24 -6.32 -13.34
CA GLN A 26 -10.07 -6.30 -14.79
C GLN A 26 -9.00 -5.27 -15.19
N GLN A 27 -9.01 -4.08 -14.60
CA GLN A 27 -7.99 -3.06 -14.83
C GLN A 27 -6.58 -3.60 -14.55
N LEU A 28 -6.38 -4.29 -13.42
CA LEU A 28 -5.08 -4.88 -13.06
C LEU A 28 -4.64 -5.97 -14.06
N SER A 29 -5.58 -6.80 -14.55
CA SER A 29 -5.28 -7.81 -15.59
C SER A 29 -4.85 -7.15 -16.90
N LEU A 30 -5.61 -6.15 -17.35
CA LEU A 30 -5.31 -5.41 -18.58
C LEU A 30 -3.95 -4.73 -18.50
N ILE A 31 -3.60 -4.12 -17.37
CA ILE A 31 -2.26 -3.52 -17.17
C ILE A 31 -1.16 -4.58 -17.33
N GLN A 32 -1.32 -5.76 -16.74
CA GLN A 32 -0.33 -6.85 -16.90
C GLN A 32 -0.20 -7.31 -18.34
N GLU A 33 -1.33 -7.44 -19.04
CA GLU A 33 -1.35 -7.80 -20.46
C GLU A 33 -0.65 -6.73 -21.29
N ILE A 34 -1.00 -5.45 -21.12
CA ILE A 34 -0.36 -4.32 -21.82
C ILE A 34 1.14 -4.29 -21.54
N PHE A 35 1.55 -4.46 -20.27
CA PHE A 35 2.96 -4.48 -19.88
C PHE A 35 3.76 -5.59 -20.59
N SER A 36 3.11 -6.71 -20.92
CA SER A 36 3.72 -7.85 -21.63
C SER A 36 4.00 -7.57 -23.11
N TYR A 37 3.44 -6.50 -23.71
CA TYR A 37 3.75 -6.05 -25.08
C TYR A 37 5.11 -5.34 -25.20
N GLY A 38 5.97 -5.41 -24.19
CA GLY A 38 7.31 -4.84 -24.21
C GLY A 38 7.31 -3.32 -24.11
N LEU A 39 8.31 -2.67 -24.72
CA LEU A 39 8.53 -1.22 -24.59
C LEU A 39 7.28 -0.40 -24.93
N VAL A 40 6.59 -0.72 -26.03
CA VAL A 40 5.39 0.00 -26.49
C VAL A 40 4.30 0.02 -25.44
N GLY A 41 4.00 -1.14 -24.85
CA GLY A 41 2.97 -1.24 -23.81
C GLY A 41 3.37 -0.49 -22.55
N GLN A 42 4.65 -0.56 -22.18
CA GLN A 42 5.15 0.11 -20.99
C GLN A 42 5.22 1.63 -21.14
N GLU A 43 5.54 2.14 -22.33
CA GLU A 43 5.44 3.57 -22.66
C GLU A 43 3.99 4.05 -22.51
N ALA A 44 3.01 3.32 -23.06
CA ALA A 44 1.60 3.67 -22.92
C ALA A 44 1.12 3.68 -21.46
N LEU A 45 1.58 2.72 -20.64
CA LEU A 45 1.27 2.67 -19.21
C LEU A 45 1.95 3.81 -18.43
N LEU A 46 3.18 4.18 -18.80
CA LEU A 46 3.87 5.32 -18.21
C LEU A 46 3.16 6.63 -18.55
N ASP A 47 2.76 6.82 -19.81
CA ASP A 47 1.99 7.98 -20.25
C ASP A 47 0.65 8.08 -19.52
N LEU A 48 -0.03 6.94 -19.31
CA LEU A 48 -1.25 6.89 -18.50
C LEU A 48 -0.98 7.33 -17.06
N LEU A 49 0.09 6.85 -16.44
CA LEU A 49 0.44 7.22 -15.07
C LEU A 49 0.76 8.72 -14.96
N ILE A 50 1.55 9.27 -15.90
CA ILE A 50 1.87 10.70 -15.98
C ILE A 50 0.60 11.52 -16.18
N SER A 51 -0.26 11.11 -17.12
CA SER A 51 -1.52 11.77 -17.41
C SER A 51 -2.40 11.84 -16.15
N ARG A 52 -2.57 10.72 -15.45
CA ARG A 52 -3.40 10.62 -14.24
C ARG A 52 -2.85 11.44 -13.07
N ARG A 53 -1.53 11.38 -12.83
CA ARG A 53 -0.92 11.95 -11.62
C ARG A 53 -0.47 13.39 -11.77
N ILE A 54 0.04 13.75 -12.94
CA ILE A 54 0.72 15.04 -13.16
C ILE A 54 -0.16 15.98 -13.98
N LEU A 55 -0.70 15.51 -15.10
CA LEU A 55 -1.46 16.37 -16.03
C LEU A 55 -2.88 16.65 -15.53
N THR A 56 -3.61 15.58 -15.19
CA THR A 56 -5.03 15.67 -14.76
C THR A 56 -5.20 15.74 -13.24
N LYS A 57 -4.18 15.35 -12.48
CA LYS A 57 -4.16 15.34 -11.00
C LYS A 57 -5.37 14.62 -10.39
N VAL A 58 -5.75 13.48 -10.97
CA VAL A 58 -6.80 12.61 -10.42
C VAL A 58 -6.41 12.19 -9.00
N HIS A 59 -7.38 11.93 -8.13
CA HIS A 59 -7.10 11.41 -6.79
C HIS A 59 -6.36 10.06 -6.86
N ILE A 60 -5.40 9.85 -5.97
CA ILE A 60 -4.59 8.62 -5.98
C ILE A 60 -5.42 7.38 -5.68
N SER A 61 -5.14 6.32 -6.42
CA SER A 61 -5.80 5.03 -6.22
C SER A 61 -4.79 3.88 -6.27
N CYS A 62 -5.27 2.70 -5.90
CA CYS A 62 -4.50 1.46 -6.02
C CYS A 62 -4.07 1.14 -7.47
N LEU A 63 -4.80 1.66 -8.47
CA LEU A 63 -4.41 1.53 -9.88
C LEU A 63 -3.08 2.24 -10.14
N ASP A 64 -2.92 3.45 -9.61
CA ASP A 64 -1.69 4.24 -9.75
C ASP A 64 -0.52 3.54 -9.06
N GLY A 65 -0.76 2.98 -7.86
CA GLY A 65 0.21 2.17 -7.14
C GLY A 65 0.68 0.97 -7.95
N PHE A 66 -0.26 0.26 -8.57
CA PHE A 66 0.07 -0.91 -9.38
C PHE A 66 0.82 -0.56 -10.67
N LEU A 67 0.39 0.49 -11.37
CA LEU A 67 1.11 1.04 -12.53
C LEU A 67 2.55 1.38 -12.16
N PHE A 68 2.74 2.08 -11.04
CA PHE A 68 4.07 2.44 -10.56
C PHE A 68 4.90 1.19 -10.26
N GLN A 69 4.36 0.22 -9.51
CA GLN A 69 5.08 -1.02 -9.16
C GLN A 69 5.51 -1.84 -10.37
N ILE A 70 4.63 -2.01 -11.37
CA ILE A 70 4.95 -2.81 -12.56
C ILE A 70 5.94 -2.09 -13.48
N LEU A 71 5.81 -0.76 -13.63
CA LEU A 71 6.78 0.03 -14.39
C LEU A 71 8.14 0.07 -13.68
N TYR A 72 8.16 0.10 -12.35
CA TYR A 72 9.39 0.08 -11.56
C TYR A 72 10.16 -1.24 -11.71
N SER A 73 9.49 -2.36 -12.01
CA SER A 73 10.15 -3.63 -12.34
C SER A 73 10.60 -3.75 -13.81
N SER A 74 10.41 -2.71 -14.62
CA SER A 74 10.82 -2.68 -16.01
C SER A 74 12.34 -2.78 -16.18
N ASN A 75 12.78 -3.60 -17.13
CA ASN A 75 14.19 -3.66 -17.55
C ASN A 75 14.54 -2.62 -18.64
N PHE A 76 13.57 -1.85 -19.13
CA PHE A 76 13.81 -0.83 -20.15
C PHE A 76 14.30 0.46 -19.51
N HIS A 77 15.50 0.89 -19.89
CA HIS A 77 16.11 2.11 -19.35
C HIS A 77 15.25 3.36 -19.56
N VAL A 78 14.55 3.47 -20.70
CA VAL A 78 13.66 4.59 -21.01
C VAL A 78 12.52 4.70 -19.98
N ILE A 79 11.94 3.57 -19.57
CA ILE A 79 10.88 3.53 -18.55
C ILE A 79 11.42 3.94 -17.19
N GLN A 80 12.59 3.42 -16.81
CA GLN A 80 13.25 3.77 -15.54
C GLN A 80 13.65 5.26 -15.48
N GLN A 81 14.12 5.83 -16.59
CA GLN A 81 14.40 7.25 -16.70
C GLN A 81 13.13 8.09 -16.62
N GLY A 82 12.06 7.68 -17.29
CA GLY A 82 10.77 8.34 -17.22
C GLY A 82 10.23 8.38 -15.80
N LEU A 83 10.24 7.25 -15.09
CA LEU A 83 9.84 7.20 -13.68
C LEU A 83 10.68 8.14 -12.80
N LYS A 84 12.02 8.14 -12.95
CA LYS A 84 12.90 9.04 -12.17
C LYS A 84 12.66 10.52 -12.48
N HIS A 85 12.35 10.84 -13.74
CA HIS A 85 12.11 12.22 -14.16
C HIS A 85 10.79 12.76 -13.61
N TYR A 86 9.71 11.98 -13.74
CA TYR A 86 8.36 12.40 -13.37
C TYR A 86 8.01 12.13 -11.90
N PHE A 87 8.65 11.14 -11.27
CA PHE A 87 8.37 10.69 -9.91
C PHE A 87 9.67 10.48 -9.10
N PRO A 88 10.51 11.52 -8.93
CA PRO A 88 11.84 11.39 -8.35
C PRO A 88 11.83 10.87 -6.90
N ASN A 89 10.72 11.09 -6.17
CA ASN A 89 10.57 10.70 -4.77
C ASN A 89 9.59 9.52 -4.57
N GLY A 90 9.21 8.84 -5.64
CA GLY A 90 8.13 7.87 -5.66
C GLY A 90 6.79 8.47 -6.12
N LEU A 91 5.73 7.67 -6.04
CA LEU A 91 4.42 8.03 -6.56
C LEU A 91 3.72 9.14 -5.75
N ILE A 92 3.93 9.13 -4.43
CA ILE A 92 3.42 10.13 -3.50
C ILE A 92 4.56 11.09 -3.18
N GLU A 93 4.31 12.38 -3.40
CA GLU A 93 5.19 13.47 -3.00
C GLU A 93 4.86 13.94 -1.58
N PHE A 94 5.89 14.40 -0.88
CA PHE A 94 5.77 14.86 0.49
C PHE A 94 6.54 16.19 0.65
N GLU A 95 5.93 17.18 1.32
CA GLU A 95 6.33 18.60 1.31
C GLU A 95 7.44 18.99 2.33
N SER A 96 7.92 18.09 3.19
CA SER A 96 8.80 18.35 4.34
C SER A 96 9.92 17.30 4.55
N SER A 97 10.93 17.64 5.38
CA SER A 97 12.03 16.73 5.73
C SER A 97 11.65 15.64 6.75
N LEU A 98 10.53 15.81 7.48
CA LEU A 98 9.93 14.77 8.33
C LEU A 98 9.39 13.59 7.48
N ASP A 99 9.34 13.77 6.16
CA ASP A 99 8.81 12.81 5.20
C ASP A 99 9.82 11.79 4.69
N LEU A 100 11.08 11.87 5.12
CA LEU A 100 12.09 10.87 4.73
C LEU A 100 11.63 9.45 5.14
N GLU A 101 10.98 9.32 6.30
CA GLU A 101 10.46 8.04 6.77
C GLU A 101 9.27 7.55 5.94
N TYR A 102 8.42 8.45 5.45
CA TYR A 102 7.33 8.08 4.53
C TYR A 102 7.85 7.70 3.15
N ARG A 103 8.90 8.36 2.67
CA ARG A 103 9.61 7.94 1.45
C ARG A 103 10.22 6.56 1.62
N ASN A 104 10.82 6.27 2.77
CA ASN A 104 11.35 4.95 3.08
C ASN A 104 10.23 3.90 3.13
N LEU A 105 9.10 4.20 3.78
CA LEU A 105 7.94 3.29 3.83
C LEU A 105 7.37 3.03 2.43
N GLN A 106 7.19 4.09 1.63
CA GLN A 106 6.80 4.00 0.22
C GLN A 106 7.76 3.10 -0.57
N ASN A 107 9.07 3.27 -0.40
CA ASN A 107 10.07 2.46 -1.10
C ASN A 107 10.03 0.98 -0.67
N LEU A 108 9.84 0.68 0.61
CA LEU A 108 9.70 -0.71 1.06
C LEU A 108 8.43 -1.35 0.49
N LEU A 109 7.30 -0.64 0.54
CA LEU A 109 6.01 -1.15 0.07
C LEU A 109 5.97 -1.32 -1.46
N GLN A 110 6.50 -0.37 -2.23
CA GLN A 110 6.55 -0.50 -3.70
C GLN A 110 7.40 -1.71 -4.13
N ASN A 111 8.45 -2.03 -3.37
CA ASN A 111 9.34 -3.17 -3.62
C ASN A 111 8.86 -4.47 -2.95
N TYR A 112 7.59 -4.54 -2.51
CA TYR A 112 6.99 -5.73 -1.88
C TYR A 112 7.71 -6.20 -0.60
N ARG A 113 8.50 -5.34 0.05
CA ARG A 113 9.22 -5.64 1.29
C ARG A 113 8.32 -5.42 2.51
N TYR A 114 7.21 -6.15 2.55
CA TYR A 114 6.15 -5.93 3.54
C TYR A 114 6.60 -6.17 4.99
N GLN A 115 7.54 -7.09 5.23
CA GLN A 115 8.09 -7.33 6.57
C GLN A 115 8.91 -6.14 7.09
N GLU A 116 9.74 -5.55 6.23
CA GLU A 116 10.52 -4.36 6.56
C GLU A 116 9.59 -3.14 6.74
N ALA A 117 8.60 -3.01 5.86
CA ALA A 117 7.58 -1.95 5.93
C ALA A 117 6.75 -2.03 7.23
N ASP A 118 6.42 -3.23 7.70
CA ASP A 118 5.72 -3.46 8.96
C ASP A 118 6.54 -2.99 10.16
N ARG A 119 7.83 -3.36 10.22
CA ARG A 119 8.75 -2.89 11.27
C ARG A 119 8.89 -1.37 11.25
N LEU A 120 9.04 -0.78 10.07
CA LEU A 120 9.17 0.68 9.93
C LEU A 120 7.87 1.39 10.35
N THR A 121 6.72 0.81 10.05
CA THR A 121 5.41 1.33 10.47
C THR A 121 5.31 1.36 12.00
N GLN A 122 5.66 0.27 12.68
CA GLN A 122 5.64 0.24 14.16
C GLN A 122 6.60 1.27 14.78
N LYS A 123 7.81 1.38 14.25
CA LYS A 123 8.77 2.40 14.70
C LYS A 123 8.22 3.82 14.50
N LYS A 124 7.63 4.08 13.33
CA LYS A 124 7.05 5.39 13.02
C LYS A 124 5.93 5.77 13.99
N LEU A 125 5.02 4.84 14.27
CA LEU A 125 3.92 5.09 15.20
C LEU A 125 4.43 5.42 16.61
N CYS A 126 5.49 4.76 17.09
CA CYS A 126 6.14 5.12 18.36
C CYS A 126 6.80 6.50 18.32
N LYS A 127 7.46 6.84 17.21
CA LYS A 127 8.09 8.15 17.03
C LYS A 127 7.08 9.30 17.00
N LEU A 128 5.93 9.12 16.37
CA LEU A 128 4.87 10.13 16.29
C LEU A 128 4.32 10.55 17.65
N VAL A 129 4.43 9.67 18.66
CA VAL A 129 4.02 9.95 20.04
C VAL A 129 5.21 10.27 20.96
N GLY A 130 6.38 10.55 20.40
CA GLY A 130 7.57 11.00 21.14
C GLY A 130 8.34 9.91 21.90
N LEU A 131 8.16 8.63 21.56
CA LEU A 131 8.84 7.52 22.28
C LEU A 131 10.28 7.25 21.81
N ASP A 132 10.68 7.74 20.62
CA ASP A 132 12.01 7.50 20.02
C ASP A 132 13.11 8.37 20.67
N ASP A 133 12.77 9.53 21.24
CA ASP A 133 13.77 10.52 21.67
C ASP A 133 14.49 10.17 22.99
N ASN A 134 14.00 9.20 23.76
CA ASN A 134 14.53 8.89 25.11
C ASN A 134 14.64 7.39 25.43
N ASN A 135 14.63 6.49 24.44
CA ASN A 135 14.70 5.03 24.64
C ASN A 135 13.65 4.50 25.66
N GLN A 136 12.45 5.09 25.70
CA GLN A 136 11.45 4.70 26.70
C GLN A 136 10.91 3.28 26.44
N ARG A 137 10.47 3.02 25.21
CA ARG A 137 9.91 1.74 24.74
C ARG A 137 9.69 1.76 23.23
N ASP A 138 9.64 0.58 22.63
CA ASP A 138 9.35 0.33 21.21
C ASP A 138 7.92 -0.19 20.96
N TRP A 139 6.99 0.09 21.88
CA TRP A 139 5.57 -0.24 21.76
C TRP A 139 4.67 0.88 22.27
N LEU A 140 3.43 0.90 21.79
CA LEU A 140 2.39 1.83 22.23
C LEU A 140 1.55 1.25 23.37
N TYR A 141 1.14 2.10 24.30
CA TYR A 141 -0.06 1.91 25.11
C TYR A 141 -1.28 2.49 24.40
N PHE A 142 -2.48 2.04 24.79
CA PHE A 142 -3.72 2.54 24.19
C PHE A 142 -3.93 4.04 24.44
N THR A 143 -3.34 4.58 25.50
CA THR A 143 -3.34 6.02 25.82
C THR A 143 -2.45 6.86 24.92
N ASP A 144 -1.48 6.24 24.24
CA ASP A 144 -0.61 6.94 23.29
C ASP A 144 -1.32 7.13 21.94
N VAL A 145 -2.21 6.19 21.58
CA VAL A 145 -2.85 6.15 20.26
C VAL A 145 -3.61 7.44 19.91
N PRO A 146 -4.39 8.07 20.81
CA PRO A 146 -5.03 9.36 20.53
C PRO A 146 -4.08 10.52 20.24
N MET A 147 -2.79 10.40 20.56
CA MET A 147 -1.77 11.43 20.29
C MET A 147 -1.18 11.30 18.88
N ILE A 148 -1.48 10.22 18.15
CA ILE A 148 -1.02 10.05 16.77
C ILE A 148 -1.73 11.09 15.90
N PRO A 149 -1.02 11.94 15.16
CA PRO A 149 -1.68 12.90 14.27
C PRO A 149 -2.49 12.18 13.19
N SER A 150 -3.69 12.68 12.90
CA SER A 150 -4.59 12.06 11.93
C SER A 150 -3.97 11.97 10.53
N ASP A 151 -3.30 13.03 10.08
CA ASP A 151 -2.71 13.08 8.74
C ASP A 151 -1.61 12.03 8.56
N ASP A 152 -0.78 11.83 9.58
CA ASP A 152 0.25 10.79 9.61
C ASP A 152 -0.35 9.38 9.58
N LEU A 153 -1.40 9.12 10.37
CA LEU A 153 -2.08 7.82 10.39
C LEU A 153 -2.76 7.52 9.04
N LEU A 154 -3.43 8.52 8.46
CA LEU A 154 -4.05 8.42 7.13
C LEU A 154 -3.00 8.19 6.05
N MET A 155 -1.84 8.85 6.13
CA MET A 155 -0.75 8.66 5.17
C MET A 155 -0.16 7.25 5.23
N ILE A 156 0.10 6.73 6.44
CA ILE A 156 0.55 5.33 6.63
C ILE A 156 -0.48 4.38 6.03
N ASP A 157 -1.76 4.56 6.35
CA ASP A 157 -2.84 3.70 5.83
C ASP A 157 -2.95 3.76 4.31
N LEU A 158 -2.85 4.97 3.74
CA LEU A 158 -2.89 5.21 2.30
C LEU A 158 -1.76 4.47 1.57
N LEU A 159 -0.52 4.57 2.08
CA LEU A 159 0.63 3.86 1.52
C LEU A 159 0.42 2.35 1.53
N TRP A 160 -0.03 1.79 2.66
CA TRP A 160 -0.34 0.37 2.77
C TRP A 160 -1.41 -0.05 1.77
N LYS A 161 -2.49 0.72 1.63
CA LYS A 161 -3.57 0.40 0.68
C LYS A 161 -3.11 0.43 -0.77
N ILE A 162 -2.42 1.49 -1.19
CA ILE A 162 -2.00 1.69 -2.58
C ILE A 162 -1.10 0.54 -3.04
N TYR A 163 -0.09 0.20 -2.25
CA TYR A 163 0.91 -0.82 -2.60
C TYR A 163 0.51 -2.25 -2.22
N SER A 164 -0.70 -2.44 -1.69
CA SER A 164 -1.27 -3.76 -1.40
C SER A 164 -2.48 -4.12 -2.26
N ARG A 165 -2.81 -3.30 -3.26
CA ARG A 165 -4.07 -3.44 -4.03
C ARG A 165 -5.29 -3.41 -3.10
N GLU A 166 -5.26 -2.49 -2.14
CA GLU A 166 -6.22 -2.29 -1.07
C GLU A 166 -6.39 -3.46 -0.09
N LYS A 167 -5.50 -4.47 -0.09
CA LYS A 167 -5.60 -5.58 0.87
C LYS A 167 -5.15 -5.22 2.27
N PHE A 168 -4.21 -4.31 2.44
CA PHE A 168 -3.56 -4.00 3.72
C PHE A 168 -3.85 -2.56 4.14
N GLY A 169 -3.72 -2.30 5.43
CA GLY A 169 -4.03 -1.01 6.06
C GLY A 169 -4.91 -1.17 7.30
N PHE A 170 -4.77 -0.23 8.23
CA PHE A 170 -5.58 -0.17 9.45
C PHE A 170 -7.04 0.11 9.15
N SER A 171 -7.36 0.93 8.15
CA SER A 171 -8.73 1.16 7.72
C SER A 171 -9.35 -0.12 7.14
N LYS A 172 -8.57 -0.96 6.46
CA LYS A 172 -9.03 -2.27 5.97
C LYS A 172 -9.33 -3.22 7.13
N GLN A 173 -8.44 -3.29 8.12
CA GLN A 173 -8.67 -4.08 9.32
C GLN A 173 -9.90 -3.60 10.09
N ARG A 174 -10.04 -2.29 10.28
CA ARG A 174 -11.20 -1.65 10.90
C ARG A 174 -12.50 -2.01 10.16
N GLN A 175 -12.51 -1.94 8.84
CA GLN A 175 -13.66 -2.32 8.02
C GLN A 175 -14.07 -3.78 8.29
N ILE A 176 -13.10 -4.70 8.31
CA ILE A 176 -13.35 -6.13 8.59
C ILE A 176 -13.86 -6.30 10.03
N TRP A 177 -13.30 -5.59 11.00
CA TRP A 177 -13.72 -5.64 12.39
C TRP A 177 -15.16 -5.18 12.59
N LEU A 178 -15.54 -4.04 11.99
CA LEU A 178 -16.90 -3.51 12.02
C LEU A 178 -17.90 -4.45 11.34
N ALA A 179 -17.55 -5.01 10.18
CA ALA A 179 -18.39 -5.99 9.48
C ALA A 179 -18.62 -7.29 10.29
N ASN A 180 -17.78 -7.54 11.29
CA ASN A 180 -17.90 -8.67 12.22
C ASN A 180 -18.48 -8.28 13.58
N ASN A 181 -19.26 -7.19 13.65
CA ASN A 181 -19.88 -6.69 14.88
C ASN A 181 -18.85 -6.47 16.00
N CYS A 182 -17.67 -5.94 15.63
CA CYS A 182 -16.58 -5.67 16.56
C CYS A 182 -16.02 -6.93 17.26
N ASN A 183 -16.24 -8.13 16.71
CA ASN A 183 -15.77 -9.38 17.30
C ASN A 183 -14.29 -9.64 16.97
N TRP A 184 -13.42 -9.57 17.99
CA TRP A 184 -11.98 -9.77 17.84
C TRP A 184 -11.60 -11.16 17.34
N ASN A 185 -12.23 -12.23 17.83
CA ASN A 185 -11.90 -13.59 17.39
C ASN A 185 -12.20 -13.80 15.91
N ARG A 186 -13.32 -13.25 15.42
CA ARG A 186 -13.65 -13.26 13.99
C ARG A 186 -12.67 -12.43 13.17
N LEU A 187 -12.27 -11.26 13.67
CA LEU A 187 -11.25 -10.44 13.02
C LEU A 187 -9.95 -11.24 12.84
N TRP A 188 -9.43 -11.85 13.91
CA TRP A 188 -8.17 -12.62 13.86
C TRP A 188 -8.20 -13.78 12.88
N GLN A 189 -9.34 -14.47 12.77
CA GLN A 189 -9.53 -15.52 11.77
C GLN A 189 -9.54 -14.94 10.35
N ASN A 190 -10.30 -13.85 10.13
CA ASN A 190 -10.46 -13.25 8.80
C ASN A 190 -9.17 -12.62 8.26
N ILE A 191 -8.39 -11.98 9.12
CA ILE A 191 -7.10 -11.37 8.71
C ILE A 191 -5.93 -12.35 8.83
N GLY A 192 -6.17 -13.57 9.31
CA GLY A 192 -5.17 -14.63 9.40
C GLY A 192 -4.08 -14.39 10.44
N TRP A 193 -4.43 -13.87 11.63
CA TRP A 193 -3.52 -13.77 12.78
C TRP A 193 -3.62 -14.96 13.74
N ILE A 194 -4.61 -15.84 13.52
CA ILE A 194 -4.76 -17.11 14.23
C ILE A 194 -4.90 -18.22 13.19
N SER A 195 -4.19 -19.33 13.40
CA SER A 195 -4.31 -20.56 12.61
C SER A 195 -4.55 -21.73 13.54
N LYS A 196 -5.57 -22.56 13.26
CA LYS A 196 -5.93 -23.73 14.08
C LYS A 196 -6.04 -23.41 15.58
N SER A 197 -6.62 -22.26 15.91
CA SER A 197 -6.78 -21.76 17.29
C SER A 197 -5.48 -21.40 18.02
N GLN A 198 -4.35 -21.27 17.32
CA GLN A 198 -3.07 -20.80 17.86
C GLN A 198 -2.68 -19.45 17.26
N THR A 199 -2.09 -18.59 18.09
CA THR A 199 -1.50 -17.33 17.64
C THR A 199 -0.22 -17.59 16.84
N LEU A 200 -0.04 -16.83 15.77
CA LEU A 200 1.14 -16.96 14.91
C LEU A 200 2.40 -16.38 15.59
N ARG A 201 3.54 -17.02 15.39
CA ARG A 201 4.85 -16.58 15.87
C ARG A 201 5.49 -15.61 14.89
N TYR A 202 5.80 -14.41 15.39
CA TYR A 202 6.53 -13.40 14.64
C TYR A 202 8.03 -13.78 14.49
N PRO A 203 8.66 -13.51 13.33
CA PRO A 203 8.04 -13.06 12.08
C PRO A 203 7.64 -14.22 11.14
N ASN A 204 8.10 -15.44 11.40
CA ASN A 204 8.19 -16.51 10.41
C ASN A 204 6.84 -17.16 10.05
N GLU A 205 5.84 -17.08 10.92
CA GLU A 205 4.53 -17.69 10.66
C GLU A 205 3.54 -16.73 9.98
N PHE A 206 3.90 -15.45 9.83
CA PHE A 206 3.10 -14.46 9.11
C PHE A 206 3.40 -14.47 7.61
N ASN A 207 2.41 -14.10 6.80
CA ASN A 207 2.54 -14.05 5.35
C ASN A 207 2.88 -12.63 4.89
N TRP A 208 4.14 -12.43 4.50
CA TRP A 208 4.69 -11.14 4.04
C TRP A 208 4.52 -10.91 2.54
N SER A 209 3.39 -11.33 1.96
CA SER A 209 3.12 -11.20 0.52
C SER A 209 1.66 -10.84 0.25
N LEU A 210 1.39 -10.43 -1.00
CA LEU A 210 0.02 -10.19 -1.47
C LEU A 210 -0.89 -11.42 -1.45
N ASN A 211 -0.39 -12.63 -1.16
CA ASN A 211 -1.21 -13.82 -0.99
C ASN A 211 -1.84 -13.91 0.42
N ALA A 212 -1.39 -13.10 1.39
CA ALA A 212 -1.95 -13.06 2.74
C ALA A 212 -3.43 -12.63 2.75
N PRO A 213 -4.25 -12.92 3.77
CA PRO A 213 -5.63 -12.46 3.82
C PRO A 213 -5.79 -10.93 3.76
N SER A 214 -6.97 -10.44 3.40
CA SER A 214 -7.27 -9.01 3.50
C SER A 214 -7.20 -8.56 4.96
N GLY A 215 -6.60 -7.41 5.23
CA GLY A 215 -6.31 -6.89 6.55
C GLY A 215 -5.11 -7.54 7.26
N HIS A 216 -4.38 -8.47 6.63
CA HIS A 216 -3.30 -9.19 7.32
C HIS A 216 -2.21 -8.26 7.87
N LEU A 217 -1.90 -7.18 7.15
CA LEU A 217 -0.88 -6.19 7.51
C LEU A 217 -1.48 -4.78 7.57
N PRO A 218 -0.89 -3.84 8.33
CA PRO A 218 0.26 -4.03 9.24
C PRO A 218 -0.10 -4.82 10.50
N LEU A 219 0.87 -5.45 11.14
CA LEU A 219 0.67 -6.20 12.38
C LEU A 219 0.54 -5.25 13.58
N PHE A 220 -0.19 -5.69 14.61
CA PHE A 220 -0.13 -5.10 15.95
C PHE A 220 -0.03 -6.22 16.98
N ASN A 221 0.91 -6.09 17.91
CA ASN A 221 1.18 -7.14 18.90
C ASN A 221 0.00 -7.32 19.87
N GLN A 222 -0.62 -8.51 19.86
CA GLN A 222 -1.76 -8.85 20.71
C GLN A 222 -1.37 -9.49 22.06
N LEU A 223 -0.07 -9.66 22.35
CA LEU A 223 0.41 -10.20 23.64
C LEU A 223 0.00 -9.34 24.84
N ARG A 224 -0.30 -8.06 24.61
CA ARG A 224 -0.75 -7.10 25.64
C ARG A 224 -2.25 -6.80 25.56
N GLY A 225 -3.00 -7.65 24.87
CA GLY A 225 -4.43 -7.49 24.66
C GLY A 225 -4.79 -6.53 23.51
N VAL A 226 -6.08 -6.29 23.35
CA VAL A 226 -6.65 -5.64 22.16
C VAL A 226 -6.76 -4.12 22.28
N GLN A 227 -6.43 -3.54 23.44
CA GLN A 227 -6.74 -2.14 23.75
C GLN A 227 -6.07 -1.15 22.79
N VAL A 228 -4.81 -1.40 22.40
CA VAL A 228 -4.07 -0.55 21.46
C VAL A 228 -4.74 -0.56 20.09
N LEU A 229 -5.04 -1.75 19.55
CA LEU A 229 -5.69 -1.87 18.25
C LEU A 229 -7.13 -1.35 18.27
N SER A 230 -7.83 -1.53 19.39
CA SER A 230 -9.15 -0.94 19.62
C SER A 230 -9.10 0.59 19.58
N ALA A 231 -8.14 1.20 20.28
CA ALA A 231 -7.92 2.64 20.22
C ALA A 231 -7.59 3.10 18.80
N LEU A 232 -6.79 2.31 18.07
CA LEU A 232 -6.42 2.63 16.69
C LEU A 232 -7.64 2.59 15.77
N PHE A 233 -8.50 1.58 15.86
CA PHE A 233 -9.72 1.48 15.05
C PHE A 233 -10.78 2.52 15.40
N ASN A 234 -10.75 3.07 16.61
CA ASN A 234 -11.63 4.15 17.05
C ASN A 234 -10.97 5.53 16.96
N HIS A 235 -9.80 5.63 16.33
CA HIS A 235 -9.11 6.91 16.14
C HIS A 235 -9.95 7.88 15.30
N ILE A 236 -9.91 9.16 15.65
CA ILE A 236 -10.68 10.23 14.99
C ILE A 236 -10.35 10.41 13.49
N ALA A 237 -9.19 9.91 13.07
CA ALA A 237 -8.78 9.91 11.67
C ALA A 237 -9.76 9.18 10.74
N TRP A 238 -10.53 8.21 11.24
CA TRP A 238 -11.45 7.42 10.42
C TRP A 238 -12.85 8.01 10.29
N THR A 239 -13.13 9.10 11.00
CA THR A 239 -14.45 9.76 11.04
C THR A 239 -14.49 11.08 10.28
N ASN A 240 -13.33 11.54 9.80
CA ASN A 240 -13.16 12.80 9.09
C ASN A 240 -13.06 12.59 7.58
#